data_AF-A0A5J4PAJ5-F1
#
_entry.id   AF-A0A5J4PAJ5-F1
#
_cell.length_a   1.000
_cell.length_b   1.000
_cell.length_c   1.000
_cell.angle_alpha   90.00
_cell.angle_beta   90.00
_cell.angle_gamma   90.00
#
_symmetry.space_group_name_H-M   'P 1'
#
loop_
_entity.id
_entity.type
_entity.pdbx_description
1 polymer ?
#
loop_
_entity_poly.entity_id
_entity_poly.type
_entity_poly.pdbx_seq_one_letter_code
_entity_poly.pdbx_strand_id
1 'polypeptide(L)'
;EVFKPKLKTNQKKVIFLTWEELNRLRDYPIPESKKYLERVRDVFLFCCFTGLRYSDVFNLRRSDVKSGHIEVTTVKTADSLTIELNNHSKTILEKYKDVSFENDKALPVISNQKMNDYLKELAELAQINEPIRETYYKGNERIDVVTPKYALLGTHAGRRTFICNALSLGIPAQVVMKWTGHSDYKAMKPYIDIADDIKATAMDKFNQL
;
A
#
# COMPACT_ATOMS: atom_id res chain seq x y z
N GLU A 1 -23.62 29.42 -25.73
CA GLU A 1 -23.66 28.18 -24.94
C GLU A 1 -22.25 27.82 -24.49
N VAL A 2 -22.04 27.49 -23.21
CA VAL A 2 -20.71 27.09 -22.72
C VAL A 2 -20.55 25.59 -22.92
N PHE A 3 -19.72 25.20 -23.88
CA PHE A 3 -19.39 23.80 -24.14
C PHE A 3 -18.71 23.19 -22.90
N LYS A 4 -19.38 22.22 -22.26
CA LYS A 4 -18.81 21.42 -21.15
C LYS A 4 -18.42 20.05 -21.70
N PRO A 5 -17.16 19.82 -22.07
CA PRO A 5 -16.72 18.51 -22.53
C PRO A 5 -16.92 17.48 -21.42
N LYS A 6 -17.68 16.41 -21.69
CA LYS A 6 -17.72 15.21 -20.84
C LYS A 6 -16.42 14.44 -21.03
N LEU A 7 -15.40 14.77 -20.25
CA LEU A 7 -14.17 13.99 -20.21
C LEU A 7 -14.49 12.59 -19.68
N LYS A 8 -14.26 11.55 -20.49
CA LYS A 8 -14.33 10.17 -20.03
C LYS A 8 -13.15 9.92 -19.08
N THR A 9 -13.43 9.84 -17.78
CA THR A 9 -12.44 9.39 -16.79
C THR A 9 -12.39 7.87 -16.79
N ASN A 10 -11.34 7.29 -17.39
CA ASN A 10 -11.06 5.88 -17.19
C ASN A 10 -10.65 5.65 -15.73
N GLN A 11 -11.23 4.63 -15.11
CA GLN A 11 -10.85 4.23 -13.76
C GLN A 11 -9.44 3.65 -13.80
N LYS A 12 -8.50 4.29 -13.10
CA LYS A 12 -7.11 3.82 -13.03
C LYS A 12 -7.06 2.45 -12.34
N LYS A 13 -6.28 1.52 -12.88
CA LYS A 13 -6.06 0.22 -12.26
C LYS A 13 -5.43 0.42 -10.87
N VAL A 14 -5.95 -0.31 -9.89
CA VAL A 14 -5.39 -0.28 -8.53
C VAL A 14 -4.08 -1.05 -8.53
N ILE A 15 -2.98 -0.36 -8.25
CA ILE A 15 -1.67 -0.99 -8.06
C ILE A 15 -1.50 -1.34 -6.58
N PHE A 16 -1.32 -2.63 -6.29
CA PHE A 16 -1.13 -3.21 -4.97
C PHE A 16 -0.32 -4.51 -5.09
N LEU A 17 0.20 -5.04 -3.98
CA LEU A 17 0.86 -6.35 -3.95
C LEU A 17 -0.11 -7.44 -3.53
N THR A 18 -0.11 -8.57 -4.25
CA THR A 18 -0.76 -9.79 -3.76
C THR A 18 -0.06 -10.31 -2.50
N TRP A 19 -0.69 -11.25 -1.79
CA TRP A 19 -0.04 -11.86 -0.62
C TRP A 19 1.30 -12.52 -0.97
N GLU A 20 1.38 -13.17 -2.13
CA GLU A 20 2.61 -13.78 -2.64
C GLU A 20 3.69 -12.73 -2.93
N GLU A 21 3.35 -11.65 -3.63
CA GLU A 21 4.29 -10.55 -3.92
C GLU A 21 4.75 -9.83 -2.65
N LEU A 22 3.85 -9.65 -1.68
CA LEU A 22 4.16 -9.05 -0.39
C LEU A 22 5.18 -9.90 0.39
N ASN A 23 4.98 -11.23 0.40
CA ASN A 23 5.93 -12.15 1.03
C ASN A 23 7.26 -12.20 0.26
N ARG A 24 7.23 -12.19 -1.08
CA ARG A 24 8.46 -12.09 -1.90
C ARG A 24 9.25 -10.83 -1.56
N LEU A 25 8.59 -9.68 -1.47
CA LEU A 25 9.25 -8.42 -1.08
C LEU A 25 9.80 -8.48 0.35
N ARG A 26 9.05 -9.07 1.29
CA ARG A 26 9.46 -9.24 2.70
C ARG A 26 10.71 -10.11 2.82
N ASP A 27 10.70 -11.26 2.16
CA ASP A 27 11.69 -12.31 2.36
C ASP A 27 12.88 -12.19 1.39
N TYR A 28 12.84 -11.22 0.47
CA TYR A 28 13.92 -11.00 -0.50
C TYR A 28 15.27 -10.77 0.20
N PRO A 29 16.33 -11.55 -0.15
CA PRO A 29 17.66 -11.37 0.40
C PRO A 29 18.33 -10.15 -0.24
N ILE A 30 18.20 -8.99 0.42
CA ILE A 30 18.79 -7.73 -0.05
C ILE A 30 20.33 -7.84 -0.03
N PRO A 31 21.02 -7.60 -1.16
CA PRO A 31 22.48 -7.63 -1.21
C PRO A 31 23.14 -6.63 -0.26
N GLU A 32 24.33 -6.95 0.24
CA GLU A 32 25.07 -6.08 1.18
C GLU A 32 25.32 -4.68 0.60
N SER A 33 25.61 -4.60 -0.70
CA SER A 33 25.79 -3.34 -1.42
C SER A 33 24.53 -2.46 -1.48
N LYS A 34 23.36 -3.00 -1.14
CA LYS A 34 22.05 -2.34 -1.21
C LYS A 34 21.29 -2.32 0.12
N LYS A 35 21.99 -2.43 1.26
CA LYS A 35 21.39 -2.46 2.61
C LYS A 35 20.43 -1.31 2.94
N TYR A 36 20.58 -0.15 2.29
CA TYR A 36 19.64 0.97 2.43
C TYR A 36 18.19 0.61 2.05
N LEU A 37 17.98 -0.40 1.20
CA LEU A 37 16.66 -0.90 0.83
C LEU A 37 15.92 -1.58 1.99
N GLU A 38 16.61 -2.05 3.04
CA GLU A 38 15.95 -2.68 4.19
C GLU A 38 15.02 -1.72 4.91
N ARG A 39 15.43 -0.46 5.10
CA ARG A 39 14.60 0.57 5.74
C ARG A 39 13.34 0.85 4.92
N VAL A 40 13.48 0.85 3.59
CA VAL A 40 12.38 1.07 2.65
C VAL A 40 11.41 -0.11 2.69
N ARG A 41 11.92 -1.34 2.69
CA ARG A 41 11.13 -2.56 2.86
C ARG A 41 10.31 -2.50 4.14
N ASP A 42 10.94 -2.22 5.27
CA ASP A 42 10.29 -2.28 6.57
C ASP A 42 9.20 -1.20 6.70
N VAL A 43 9.47 0.04 6.26
CA VAL A 43 8.46 1.12 6.27
C VAL A 43 7.32 0.83 5.29
N PHE A 44 7.60 0.28 4.12
CA PHE A 44 6.56 -0.07 3.15
C PHE A 44 5.69 -1.22 3.66
N LEU A 45 6.29 -2.28 4.20
CA LEU A 45 5.57 -3.38 4.84
C LEU A 45 4.73 -2.89 6.01
N PHE A 46 5.24 -1.96 6.81
CA PHE A 46 4.47 -1.34 7.88
C PHE A 46 3.20 -0.67 7.34
N CYS A 47 3.28 0.06 6.22
CA CYS A 47 2.10 0.59 5.52
C CYS A 47 1.15 -0.53 5.05
N CYS A 48 1.69 -1.64 4.52
CA CYS A 48 0.90 -2.80 4.08
C CYS A 48 0.17 -3.53 5.22
N PHE A 49 0.67 -3.43 6.46
CA PHE A 49 0.09 -4.13 7.61
C PHE A 49 -0.74 -3.23 8.52
N THR A 50 -0.59 -1.90 8.44
CA THR A 50 -1.37 -0.95 9.25
C THR A 50 -2.41 -0.19 8.43
N GLY A 51 -2.26 -0.15 7.11
CA GLY A 51 -3.09 0.66 6.25
C GLY A 51 -2.85 2.17 6.38
N LEU A 52 -1.79 2.63 7.06
CA LEU A 52 -1.46 4.05 7.17
C LEU A 52 -0.98 4.66 5.85
N ARG A 53 -1.20 5.97 5.64
CA ARG A 53 -0.56 6.68 4.51
C ARG A 53 0.91 6.91 4.85
N TYR A 54 1.75 7.04 3.83
CA TYR A 54 3.15 7.43 4.01
C TYR A 54 3.31 8.68 4.89
N SER A 55 2.47 9.71 4.68
CA SER A 55 2.54 10.94 5.47
C SER A 55 2.28 10.71 6.96
N ASP A 56 1.38 9.78 7.27
CA ASP A 56 1.03 9.46 8.66
C ASP A 56 2.18 8.65 9.29
N VAL A 57 2.77 7.70 8.56
CA VAL A 57 3.96 6.95 9.02
C VAL A 57 5.20 7.85 9.14
N PHE A 58 5.37 8.83 8.24
CA PHE A 58 6.49 9.78 8.28
C PHE A 58 6.48 10.65 9.54
N ASN A 59 5.28 10.98 10.04
CA ASN A 59 5.08 11.79 11.24
C ASN A 59 4.84 10.95 12.51
N LEU A 60 4.81 9.63 12.40
CA LEU A 60 4.59 8.73 13.52
C LEU A 60 5.74 8.85 14.53
N ARG A 61 5.41 9.26 15.75
CA ARG A 61 6.36 9.40 16.86
C ARG A 61 6.31 8.18 17.78
N ARG A 62 7.35 7.99 18.58
CA ARG A 62 7.37 6.94 19.60
C ARG A 62 6.25 7.10 20.62
N SER A 63 5.89 8.34 20.95
CA SER A 63 4.75 8.67 21.82
C SER A 63 3.41 8.13 21.32
N ASP A 64 3.27 7.93 20.02
CA ASP A 64 2.02 7.52 19.35
C ASP A 64 1.84 5.99 19.39
N VAL A 65 2.93 5.25 19.64
CA VAL A 65 2.95 3.79 19.71
C VAL A 65 2.65 3.37 21.15
N LYS A 66 1.52 2.71 21.35
CA LYS A 66 1.06 2.20 22.65
C LYS A 66 1.22 0.69 22.75
N SER A 67 0.88 0.14 23.91
CA SER A 67 0.87 -1.32 24.12
C SER A 67 -0.27 -1.97 23.33
N GLY A 68 0.04 -2.37 22.10
CA GLY A 68 -0.89 -3.13 21.24
C GLY A 68 -1.53 -2.32 20.10
N HIS A 69 -1.47 -0.99 20.13
CA HIS A 69 -2.08 -0.12 19.12
C HIS A 69 -1.26 1.14 18.85
N ILE A 70 -1.62 1.87 17.79
CA ILE A 70 -1.10 3.19 17.46
C ILE A 70 -2.24 4.20 17.54
N GLU A 71 -1.98 5.38 18.10
CA GLU A 71 -2.88 6.54 18.09
C GLU A 71 -2.29 7.64 17.22
N VAL A 72 -2.92 7.93 16.08
CA VAL A 72 -2.45 8.98 15.17
C VAL A 72 -3.56 9.95 14.80
N THR A 73 -3.22 11.23 14.74
CA THR A 73 -4.02 12.21 14.02
C THR A 73 -3.52 12.27 12.58
N THR A 74 -4.37 11.86 11.64
CA THR A 74 -3.99 11.79 10.23
C THR A 74 -3.66 13.18 9.66
N VAL A 75 -2.59 13.26 8.88
CA VAL A 75 -2.08 14.55 8.37
C VAL A 75 -3.07 15.20 7.40
N LYS A 76 -3.75 14.39 6.59
CA LYS A 76 -4.59 14.89 5.49
C LYS A 76 -5.96 15.36 5.96
N THR A 77 -6.56 14.68 6.93
CA THR A 77 -7.96 14.89 7.31
C THR A 77 -8.13 15.31 8.77
N ALA A 78 -7.05 15.31 9.56
CA ALA A 78 -7.07 15.61 11.00
C ALA A 78 -7.96 14.66 11.82
N ASP A 79 -8.28 13.48 11.28
CA ASP A 79 -9.02 12.45 11.99
C ASP A 79 -8.10 11.73 12.99
N SER A 80 -8.57 11.54 14.23
CA SER A 80 -7.93 10.66 15.21
C SER A 80 -8.27 9.20 14.90
N LEU A 81 -7.25 8.40 14.63
CA LEU A 81 -7.36 6.96 14.36
C LEU A 81 -6.63 6.16 15.43
N THR A 82 -7.27 5.09 15.88
CA THR A 82 -6.67 4.02 16.67
C THR A 82 -6.49 2.79 15.78
N ILE A 83 -5.26 2.32 15.63
CA ILE A 83 -4.93 1.18 14.76
C ILE A 83 -4.31 0.08 15.59
N GLU A 84 -4.98 -1.07 15.66
CA GLU A 84 -4.48 -2.26 16.32
C GLU A 84 -3.25 -2.82 15.59
N LEU A 85 -2.21 -3.15 16.35
CA LEU A 85 -0.97 -3.70 15.83
C LEU A 85 -1.08 -5.22 15.70
N ASN A 86 -0.95 -5.72 14.46
CA ASN A 86 -0.71 -7.13 14.21
C ASN A 86 0.76 -7.51 14.43
N ASN A 87 1.05 -8.81 14.48
CA ASN A 87 2.39 -9.33 14.72
C ASN A 87 3.44 -8.76 13.75
N HIS A 88 3.10 -8.61 12.47
CA HIS A 88 4.05 -8.06 11.48
C HIS A 88 4.42 -6.60 11.79
N SER A 89 3.43 -5.75 12.08
CA SER A 89 3.66 -4.35 12.44
C SER A 89 4.42 -4.22 13.77
N LYS A 90 4.15 -5.08 14.76
CA LYS A 90 4.88 -5.15 16.03
C LYS A 90 6.35 -5.51 15.81
N THR A 91 6.63 -6.54 15.01
CA THR A 91 8.01 -6.96 14.71
C THR A 91 8.83 -5.82 14.08
N ILE A 92 8.22 -5.04 13.19
CA ILE A 92 8.90 -3.89 12.57
C ILE A 92 9.19 -2.79 13.61
N LEU A 93 8.23 -2.46 14.47
CA LEU A 93 8.45 -1.47 15.54
C LEU A 93 9.52 -1.93 16.52
N GLU A 94 9.48 -3.21 16.91
CA GLU A 94 10.44 -3.82 17.83
C GLU A 94 11.87 -3.77 17.27
N LYS A 95 12.05 -4.03 15.96
CA LYS A 95 13.35 -3.92 15.27
C LYS A 95 14.01 -2.55 15.45
N TYR A 96 13.21 -1.49 15.55
CA TYR A 96 13.68 -0.11 15.64
C TYR A 96 13.56 0.51 17.03
N LYS A 97 13.13 -0.25 18.04
CA LYS A 97 12.82 0.30 19.37
C LYS A 97 14.02 0.99 20.05
N ASP A 98 15.23 0.52 19.80
CA ASP A 98 16.46 1.05 20.44
C ASP A 98 17.22 2.05 19.54
N VAL A 99 16.67 2.37 18.35
CA VAL A 99 17.31 3.27 17.38
C VAL A 99 16.67 4.66 17.44
N SER A 100 17.44 5.66 17.86
CA SER A 100 16.94 7.04 17.87
C SER A 100 16.94 7.66 16.45
N PHE A 101 15.86 8.36 16.12
CA PHE A 101 15.71 9.10 14.88
C PHE A 101 15.37 10.56 15.19
N GLU A 102 15.70 11.45 14.26
CA GLU A 102 15.38 12.87 14.38
C GLU A 102 13.86 13.08 14.58
N ASN A 103 13.49 14.03 15.44
CA ASN A 103 12.11 14.35 15.81
C ASN A 103 11.34 13.19 16.51
N ASP A 104 12.05 12.28 17.18
CA ASP A 104 11.48 11.18 17.96
C ASP A 104 10.57 10.24 17.13
N LYS A 105 10.91 10.07 15.85
CA LYS A 105 10.17 9.21 14.93
C LYS A 105 10.24 7.75 15.38
N ALA A 106 9.15 7.01 15.14
CA ALA A 106 9.07 5.58 15.45
C ALA A 106 9.80 4.69 14.42
N LEU A 107 9.97 5.17 13.17
CA LEU A 107 10.51 4.39 12.05
C LEU A 107 11.49 5.22 11.21
N PRO A 108 12.42 4.57 10.47
CA PRO A 108 13.43 5.24 9.65
C PRO A 108 12.87 5.76 8.31
N VAL A 109 11.87 6.65 8.36
CA VAL A 109 11.19 7.14 7.15
C VAL A 109 12.00 8.24 6.46
N ILE A 110 12.39 8.00 5.20
CA ILE A 110 13.07 8.96 4.33
C ILE A 110 12.07 9.71 3.45
N SER A 111 12.52 10.67 2.63
CA SER A 111 11.63 11.46 1.75
C SER A 111 10.78 10.58 0.82
N ASN A 112 9.56 11.03 0.50
CA ASN A 112 8.61 10.24 -0.30
C ASN A 112 9.18 9.90 -1.69
N GLN A 113 9.94 10.83 -2.30
CA GLN A 113 10.58 10.60 -3.59
C GLN A 113 11.59 9.45 -3.50
N LYS A 114 12.51 9.49 -2.53
CA LYS A 114 13.49 8.42 -2.33
C LYS A 114 12.84 7.10 -1.91
N MET A 115 11.80 7.15 -1.09
CA MET A 115 10.99 5.96 -0.77
C MET A 115 10.44 5.31 -2.04
N ASN A 116 9.87 6.09 -2.95
CA ASN A 116 9.32 5.56 -4.20
C ASN A 116 10.43 5.00 -5.10
N ASP A 117 11.52 5.73 -5.30
CA ASP A 117 12.63 5.29 -6.15
C ASP A 117 13.19 3.95 -5.67
N TYR A 118 13.49 3.85 -4.36
CA TYR A 118 14.05 2.65 -3.76
C TYR A 118 13.03 1.50 -3.63
N LEU A 119 11.74 1.80 -3.48
CA LEU A 119 10.70 0.77 -3.50
C LEU A 119 10.61 0.11 -4.87
N LYS A 120 10.72 0.89 -5.95
CA LYS A 120 10.72 0.35 -7.32
C LYS A 120 11.95 -0.53 -7.54
N GLU A 121 13.11 -0.08 -7.10
CA GLU A 121 14.35 -0.87 -7.18
C GLU A 121 14.24 -2.19 -6.41
N LEU A 122 13.75 -2.16 -5.16
CA LEU A 122 13.57 -3.38 -4.37
C LEU A 122 12.55 -4.32 -5.00
N ALA A 123 11.45 -3.79 -5.53
CA ALA A 123 10.42 -4.59 -6.17
C ALA A 123 10.88 -5.20 -7.50
N GLU A 124 11.72 -4.51 -8.26
CA GLU A 124 12.39 -5.04 -9.46
C GLU A 124 13.29 -6.22 -9.09
N LEU A 125 14.12 -6.05 -8.04
CA LEU A 125 14.97 -7.11 -7.49
C LEU A 125 14.15 -8.33 -7.02
N ALA A 126 13.01 -8.08 -6.38
CA ALA A 126 12.07 -9.12 -5.93
C ALA A 126 11.19 -9.71 -7.06
N GLN A 127 11.47 -9.35 -8.33
CA GLN A 127 10.79 -9.86 -9.52
C GLN A 127 9.28 -9.60 -9.53
N ILE A 128 8.85 -8.43 -9.06
CA ILE A 128 7.44 -7.98 -9.11
C ILE A 128 7.19 -7.33 -10.48
N ASN A 129 7.22 -8.17 -11.52
CA ASN A 129 7.33 -7.74 -12.92
C ASN A 129 6.06 -7.98 -13.75
N GLU A 130 4.92 -8.30 -13.12
CA GLU A 130 3.64 -8.49 -13.82
C GLU A 130 3.36 -7.32 -14.79
N PRO A 131 3.11 -7.57 -16.08
CA PRO A 131 2.87 -6.51 -17.05
C PRO A 131 1.49 -5.89 -16.81
N ILE A 132 1.47 -4.60 -16.52
CA ILE A 132 0.24 -3.82 -16.32
C ILE A 132 -0.02 -2.97 -17.55
N ARG A 133 -1.17 -3.20 -18.20
CA ARG A 133 -1.65 -2.37 -19.31
C ARG A 133 -2.51 -1.23 -18.77
N GLU A 134 -2.15 0.01 -19.10
CA GLU A 134 -2.94 1.21 -18.83
C GLU A 134 -3.35 1.87 -20.15
N THR A 135 -4.63 2.22 -20.27
CA THR A 135 -5.20 2.92 -21.44
C THR A 135 -5.67 4.30 -21.03
N TYR A 136 -5.11 5.34 -21.64
CA TYR A 136 -5.55 6.72 -21.45
C TYR A 136 -5.62 7.47 -22.78
N TYR A 137 -6.31 8.61 -22.79
CA TYR A 137 -6.47 9.44 -23.98
C TYR A 137 -5.66 10.73 -23.83
N LYS A 138 -4.91 11.10 -24.86
CA LYS A 138 -4.25 12.42 -24.98
C LYS A 138 -4.90 13.15 -26.15
N GLY A 139 -5.83 14.06 -25.84
CA GLY A 139 -6.73 14.60 -26.86
C GLY A 139 -7.66 13.50 -27.39
N ASN A 140 -7.67 13.29 -28.71
CA ASN A 140 -8.45 12.23 -29.36
C ASN A 140 -7.65 10.92 -29.55
N GLU A 141 -6.36 10.93 -29.22
CA GLU A 141 -5.49 9.77 -29.40
C GLU A 141 -5.62 8.83 -28.19
N ARG A 142 -5.91 7.55 -28.47
CA ARG A 142 -5.85 6.48 -27.47
C ARG A 142 -4.42 6.00 -27.34
N ILE A 143 -3.87 6.05 -26.13
CA ILE A 143 -2.54 5.57 -25.80
C ILE A 143 -2.68 4.35 -24.87
N ASP A 144 -2.11 3.24 -25.30
CA ASP A 144 -1.99 2.01 -24.51
C ASP A 144 -0.53 1.82 -24.11
N VAL A 145 -0.26 1.79 -22.80
CA VAL A 145 1.09 1.60 -22.25
C VAL A 145 1.12 0.30 -21.47
N VAL A 146 2.16 -0.52 -21.67
CA VAL A 146 2.44 -1.68 -20.82
C VAL A 146 3.65 -1.34 -19.96
N THR A 147 3.50 -1.46 -18.65
CA THR A 147 4.54 -1.14 -17.67
C THR A 147 4.66 -2.28 -16.67
N PRO A 148 5.87 -2.76 -16.35
CA PRO A 148 6.02 -3.77 -15.32
C PRO A 148 5.60 -3.21 -13.97
N LYS A 149 4.92 -4.02 -13.16
CA LYS A 149 4.27 -3.60 -11.92
C LYS A 149 5.21 -2.88 -10.95
N TYR A 150 6.46 -3.31 -10.80
CA TYR A 150 7.44 -2.64 -9.95
C TYR A 150 7.58 -1.14 -10.28
N ALA A 151 7.57 -0.76 -11.56
CA ALA A 151 7.75 0.62 -11.99
C ALA A 151 6.54 1.52 -11.68
N LEU A 152 5.38 0.91 -11.43
CA LEU A 152 4.14 1.58 -11.02
C LEU A 152 3.98 1.64 -9.48
N LEU A 153 4.84 0.97 -8.72
CA LEU A 153 4.78 1.02 -7.27
C LEU A 153 5.17 2.39 -6.73
N GLY A 154 4.50 2.75 -5.64
CA GLY A 154 4.81 3.90 -4.82
C GLY A 154 4.23 3.69 -3.43
N THR A 155 4.51 4.59 -2.50
CA THR A 155 4.15 4.41 -1.08
C THR A 155 2.66 4.21 -0.84
N HIS A 156 1.79 4.82 -1.67
CA HIS A 156 0.34 4.60 -1.58
C HIS A 156 -0.09 3.16 -1.91
N ALA A 157 0.73 2.39 -2.64
CA ALA A 157 0.48 0.97 -2.86
C ALA A 157 0.46 0.17 -1.55
N GLY A 158 1.13 0.64 -0.49
CA GLY A 158 1.10 -0.01 0.82
C GLY A 158 -0.31 -0.04 1.42
N ARG A 159 -0.96 1.13 1.53
CA ARG A 159 -2.36 1.22 1.97
C ARG A 159 -3.31 0.42 1.06
N ARG A 160 -3.11 0.46 -0.26
CA ARG A 160 -3.94 -0.31 -1.21
C ARG A 160 -3.80 -1.81 -0.99
N THR A 161 -2.58 -2.27 -0.75
CA THR A 161 -2.25 -3.66 -0.41
C THR A 161 -2.97 -4.09 0.85
N PHE A 162 -2.92 -3.27 1.91
CA PHE A 162 -3.68 -3.53 3.14
C PHE A 162 -5.18 -3.73 2.86
N ILE A 163 -5.80 -2.81 2.11
CA ILE A 163 -7.23 -2.86 1.81
C ILE A 163 -7.59 -4.11 1.00
N CYS A 164 -6.89 -4.36 -0.12
CA CYS A 164 -7.15 -5.51 -0.97
C CYS A 164 -7.00 -6.83 -0.19
N ASN A 165 -5.94 -6.96 0.61
CA ASN A 165 -5.70 -8.17 1.40
C ASN A 165 -6.77 -8.35 2.48
N ALA A 166 -7.12 -7.29 3.22
CA ALA A 166 -8.16 -7.36 4.25
C ALA A 166 -9.53 -7.79 3.66
N LEU A 167 -9.93 -7.22 2.52
CA LEU A 167 -11.18 -7.58 1.85
C LEU A 167 -11.14 -9.02 1.29
N SER A 168 -9.99 -9.45 0.77
CA SER A 168 -9.79 -10.81 0.27
C SER A 168 -9.84 -11.85 1.41
N LEU A 169 -9.43 -11.47 2.63
CA LEU A 169 -9.61 -12.26 3.85
C LEU A 169 -11.06 -12.29 4.37
N GLY A 170 -12.00 -11.61 3.68
CA GLY A 170 -13.41 -11.57 4.06
C GLY A 170 -13.74 -10.54 5.13
N ILE A 171 -12.80 -9.66 5.50
CA ILE A 171 -13.08 -8.59 6.47
C ILE A 171 -14.09 -7.61 5.84
N PRO A 172 -15.19 -7.26 6.53
CA PRO A 172 -16.20 -6.37 5.98
C PRO A 172 -15.62 -5.00 5.62
N ALA A 173 -16.02 -4.45 4.47
CA ALA A 173 -15.52 -3.16 3.98
C ALA A 173 -15.67 -2.03 5.00
N GLN A 174 -16.77 -2.02 5.78
CA GLN A 174 -16.98 -1.04 6.85
C GLN A 174 -15.90 -1.08 7.94
N VAL A 175 -15.38 -2.26 8.27
CA VAL A 175 -14.27 -2.41 9.23
C VAL A 175 -12.99 -1.87 8.64
N VAL A 176 -12.68 -2.24 7.39
CA VAL A 176 -11.49 -1.75 6.68
C VAL A 176 -11.51 -0.23 6.50
N MET A 177 -12.68 0.36 6.25
CA MET A 177 -12.85 1.82 6.16
C MET A 177 -12.49 2.52 7.46
N LYS A 178 -12.91 1.97 8.62
CA LYS A 178 -12.55 2.51 9.95
C LYS A 178 -11.04 2.50 10.15
N TRP A 179 -10.36 1.40 9.82
CA TRP A 179 -8.90 1.30 9.95
C TRP A 179 -8.14 2.24 9.02
N THR A 180 -8.69 2.53 7.84
CA THR A 180 -7.98 3.30 6.80
C THR A 180 -8.40 4.77 6.71
N GLY A 181 -9.39 5.20 7.51
CA GLY A 181 -9.92 6.55 7.51
C GLY A 181 -10.60 6.93 6.20
N HIS A 182 -11.35 5.99 5.58
CA HIS A 182 -12.21 6.30 4.44
C HIS A 182 -13.60 6.69 4.93
N SER A 183 -14.03 7.92 4.61
CA SER A 183 -15.38 8.40 4.91
C SER A 183 -16.41 8.04 3.84
N ASP A 184 -15.97 7.82 2.59
CA ASP A 184 -16.84 7.50 1.45
C ASP A 184 -16.70 6.04 1.03
N TYR A 185 -17.82 5.31 1.04
CA TYR A 185 -17.88 3.93 0.57
C TYR A 185 -17.56 3.81 -0.93
N LYS A 186 -17.85 4.84 -1.75
CA LYS A 186 -17.50 4.82 -3.18
C LYS A 186 -15.99 4.76 -3.39
N ALA A 187 -15.18 5.30 -2.47
CA ALA A 187 -13.73 5.17 -2.52
C ALA A 187 -13.25 3.73 -2.32
N MET A 188 -14.09 2.86 -1.73
CA MET A 188 -13.78 1.45 -1.53
C MET A 188 -14.13 0.56 -2.73
N LYS A 189 -15.03 1.02 -3.60
CA LYS A 189 -15.54 0.25 -4.75
C LYS A 189 -14.44 -0.42 -5.58
N PRO A 190 -13.34 0.27 -5.98
CA PRO A 190 -12.28 -0.36 -6.75
C PRO A 190 -11.61 -1.56 -6.04
N TYR A 191 -11.52 -1.54 -4.70
CA TYR A 191 -10.90 -2.62 -3.94
C TYR A 191 -11.88 -3.78 -3.68
N ILE A 192 -13.17 -3.46 -3.52
CA ILE A 192 -14.23 -4.45 -3.40
C ILE A 192 -14.31 -5.27 -4.69
N ASP A 193 -14.31 -4.60 -5.85
CA ASP A 193 -14.35 -5.28 -7.16
C ASP A 193 -13.18 -6.25 -7.34
N ILE A 194 -11.99 -5.88 -6.87
CA ILE A 194 -10.80 -6.75 -6.89
C ILE A 194 -10.99 -7.97 -5.98
N ALA A 195 -11.48 -7.77 -4.75
CA ALA A 195 -11.69 -8.87 -3.82
C ALA A 195 -12.77 -9.85 -4.31
N ASP A 196 -13.81 -9.34 -4.97
CA ASP A 196 -14.87 -10.16 -5.55
C ASP A 196 -14.37 -10.96 -6.76
N ASP A 197 -13.54 -10.37 -7.62
CA ASP A 197 -12.88 -11.07 -8.75
C ASP A 197 -11.97 -12.21 -8.28
N ILE A 198 -11.18 -11.97 -7.21
CA ILE A 198 -10.34 -13.00 -6.57
C ILE A 198 -11.21 -14.15 -6.04
N LYS A 199 -12.35 -13.84 -5.40
CA LYS A 199 -13.28 -14.86 -4.89
C LYS A 199 -13.94 -15.65 -6.01
N ALA A 200 -14.32 -15.00 -7.12
CA ALA A 200 -14.89 -15.67 -8.28
C ALA A 200 -13.89 -16.68 -8.87
N THR A 201 -12.63 -16.27 -9.04
CA THR A 201 -11.55 -17.14 -9.53
C THR A 201 -11.26 -18.32 -8.58
N ALA A 202 -11.49 -18.14 -7.27
CA ALA A 202 -11.34 -19.23 -6.30
C ALA A 202 -12.40 -20.32 -6.48
N MET A 203 -13.59 -20.01 -7.00
CA MET A 203 -14.61 -21.01 -7.33
C MET A 203 -14.16 -21.92 -8.47
N ASP A 204 -13.38 -21.41 -9.43
CA ASP A 204 -12.86 -22.23 -10.53
C ASP A 204 -11.94 -23.37 -10.07
N LYS A 205 -11.38 -23.27 -8.85
CA LYS A 205 -10.61 -24.36 -8.24
C LYS A 205 -11.45 -25.60 -7.95
N PHE A 206 -12.77 -25.46 -7.79
CA PHE A 206 -13.66 -26.61 -7.64
C PHE A 206 -13.81 -27.41 -8.94
N ASN A 207 -13.54 -26.81 -10.10
CA ASN A 207 -13.56 -27.53 -11.38
C ASN A 207 -12.36 -28.47 -11.58
N GLN A 208 -11.38 -28.43 -10.66
CA GLN A 208 -10.19 -29.29 -10.67
C GLN A 208 -10.28 -30.44 -9.64
N LEU A 209 -11.41 -30.55 -8.93
CA LEU A 209 -11.76 -31.69 -8.06
C LEU A 209 -12.43 -32.79 -8.88
#